data_AF-A0A832MX73-F1
#
_entry.id   AF-A0A832MX73-F1
#
_cell.length_a   1.000
_cell.length_b   1.000
_cell.length_c   1.000
_cell.angle_alpha   90.00
_cell.angle_beta   90.00
_cell.angle_gamma   90.00
#
_symmetry.space_group_name_H-M   'P 1'
#
loop_
_entity.id
_entity.type
_entity.pdbx_description
1 polymer ?
#
loop_
_entity_poly.entity_id
_entity_poly.type
_entity_poly.pdbx_seq_one_letter_code
_entity_poly.pdbx_strand_id
1 'polypeptide(L)'
;MVVVKATSLSSLEIDGQPGVRLELSSVGTPVIEEAEQFQDEQIYAKQLTKNVLSGLQQAGLFPKVSQPRVVLFLTMKEYEALGRPQINDLIELSFESSKIILKTLGKVTT
;
A
#
# COMPACT_ATOMS: atom_id res chain seq x y z
N MET A 1 -2.38 -11.15 9.89
CA MET A 1 -3.13 -9.89 9.88
C MET A 1 -2.16 -8.76 9.60
N VAL A 2 -2.43 -7.93 8.58
CA VAL A 2 -1.58 -6.82 8.15
C VAL A 2 -2.48 -5.62 7.86
N VAL A 3 -2.08 -4.42 8.30
CA VAL A 3 -2.82 -3.19 7.95
C VAL A 3 -2.26 -2.65 6.63
N VAL A 4 -3.16 -2.47 5.67
CA VAL A 4 -2.87 -1.88 4.37
C VAL A 4 -3.65 -0.58 4.21
N LYS A 5 -3.11 0.33 3.40
CA LYS A 5 -3.73 1.61 3.06
C LYS A 5 -4.10 1.62 1.58
N ALA A 6 -5.31 2.05 1.28
CA ALA A 6 -5.72 2.35 -0.09
C ALA A 6 -4.92 3.54 -0.63
N THR A 7 -4.10 3.31 -1.65
CA THR A 7 -3.23 4.35 -2.24
C THR A 7 -3.70 4.87 -3.57
N SER A 8 -4.43 4.05 -4.32
CA SER A 8 -4.96 4.42 -5.62
C SER A 8 -6.35 3.83 -5.81
N LEU A 9 -7.21 4.59 -6.46
CA LEU A 9 -8.56 4.20 -6.85
C LEU A 9 -8.82 4.78 -8.23
N SER A 10 -9.07 3.91 -9.21
CA SER A 10 -9.38 4.32 -10.58
C SER A 10 -10.55 3.52 -11.14
N SER A 11 -11.44 4.19 -11.88
CA SER A 11 -12.54 3.52 -12.58
C SER A 11 -12.01 2.78 -13.82
N LEU A 12 -12.57 1.60 -14.10
CA LEU A 12 -12.32 0.86 -15.32
C LEU A 12 -13.52 -0.02 -15.69
N GLU A 13 -13.41 -0.75 -16.79
CA GLU A 13 -14.37 -1.78 -17.20
C GLU A 13 -13.83 -3.17 -16.88
N ILE A 14 -14.64 -4.01 -16.24
CA ILE A 14 -14.35 -5.40 -15.88
C ILE A 14 -15.49 -6.25 -16.44
N ASP A 15 -15.17 -7.16 -17.35
CA ASP A 15 -16.13 -8.06 -18.01
C ASP A 15 -17.36 -7.35 -18.62
N GLY A 16 -17.15 -6.19 -19.26
CA GLY A 16 -18.24 -5.41 -19.87
C GLY A 16 -19.06 -4.56 -18.88
N GLN A 17 -18.68 -4.54 -17.60
CA GLN A 17 -19.36 -3.80 -16.55
C GLN A 17 -18.45 -2.74 -15.92
N PRO A 18 -19.01 -1.63 -15.43
CA PRO A 18 -18.22 -0.66 -14.67
C PRO A 18 -17.64 -1.32 -13.41
N GLY A 19 -16.42 -0.94 -13.08
CA GLY A 19 -15.69 -1.42 -11.92
C GLY A 19 -14.60 -0.45 -11.49
N VAL A 20 -13.83 -0.87 -10.50
CA VAL A 20 -12.74 -0.08 -9.92
C VAL A 20 -11.50 -0.93 -9.71
N ARG A 21 -10.36 -0.28 -9.87
CA ARG A 21 -9.05 -0.81 -9.52
C ARG A 21 -8.61 -0.12 -8.25
N LEU A 22 -8.45 -0.92 -7.22
CA LEU A 22 -8.05 -0.50 -5.89
C LEU A 22 -6.65 -1.02 -5.59
N GLU A 23 -5.71 -0.12 -5.33
CA GLU A 23 -4.36 -0.49 -4.92
C GLU A 23 -4.21 -0.36 -3.40
N LEU A 24 -3.73 -1.43 -2.77
CA LEU A 24 -3.49 -1.50 -1.34
C LEU A 24 -1.98 -1.65 -1.08
N SER A 25 -1.43 -0.73 -0.30
CA SER A 25 -0.02 -0.73 0.08
C SER A 25 0.15 -0.98 1.58
N SER A 26 1.30 -1.53 1.97
CA SER A 26 1.61 -1.75 3.39
C SER A 26 1.68 -0.44 4.16
N VAL A 27 1.06 -0.38 5.34
CA VAL A 27 1.32 0.68 6.33
C VAL A 27 2.56 0.31 7.14
N GLY A 28 3.69 0.28 6.47
CA GLY A 28 4.98 -0.04 7.08
C GLY A 28 6.09 0.56 6.24
N THR A 29 7.19 0.94 6.88
CA THR A 29 8.41 1.37 6.21
C THR A 29 8.74 0.32 5.15
N PRO A 30 8.96 0.67 3.87
CA PRO A 30 9.48 -0.29 2.91
C PRO A 30 10.79 -0.82 3.48
N VAL A 31 10.77 -2.06 3.97
CA VAL A 31 11.99 -2.77 4.28
C VAL A 31 12.56 -3.07 2.91
N ILE A 32 13.54 -2.25 2.51
CA ILE A 32 14.46 -2.64 1.44
C ILE A 32 15.23 -3.82 2.04
N GLU A 33 14.68 -5.03 1.88
CA GLU A 33 15.38 -6.27 2.13
C GLU A 33 16.30 -6.51 0.94
N GLU A 34 17.47 -5.88 0.97
CA GLU A 34 18.65 -6.40 0.30
C GLU A 34 19.70 -6.61 1.38
N ALA A 35 19.64 -7.79 2.01
CA ALA A 35 20.74 -8.30 2.81
C ALA A 35 21.86 -8.73 1.87
N GLU A 36 22.51 -7.76 1.24
CA GLU A 36 23.78 -7.98 0.57
C GLU A 36 24.90 -7.53 1.52
N GLN A 37 25.77 -8.48 1.86
CA GLN A 37 26.99 -8.27 2.63
C GLN A 37 27.86 -7.25 1.88
N PHE A 38 27.83 -5.98 2.30
CA PHE A 38 28.72 -4.95 1.78
C PHE A 38 29.62 -4.40 2.88
N GLN A 39 30.86 -4.11 2.49
CA GLN A 39 31.92 -3.56 3.33
C GLN A 39 31.51 -2.21 3.96
N ASP A 40 31.94 -2.00 5.20
CA ASP A 40 31.41 -1.02 6.18
C ASP A 40 31.22 0.42 5.67
N GLU A 41 32.02 0.91 4.72
CA GLU A 41 31.90 2.27 4.19
C GLU A 41 30.64 2.50 3.33
N GLN A 42 30.17 1.49 2.62
CA GLN A 42 28.97 1.61 1.79
C GLN A 42 27.68 1.61 2.64
N ILE A 43 27.74 1.04 3.85
CA ILE A 43 26.61 0.99 4.78
C ILE A 43 26.28 2.38 5.31
N TYR A 44 27.31 3.16 5.68
CA TYR A 44 27.12 4.53 6.18
C TYR A 44 26.55 5.46 5.11
N ALA A 45 27.05 5.37 3.88
CA ALA A 45 26.53 6.15 2.75
C ALA A 45 25.05 5.81 2.48
N LYS A 46 24.69 4.51 2.41
CA LYS A 46 23.30 4.08 2.21
C LYS A 46 22.37 4.53 3.35
N GLN A 47 22.81 4.50 4.60
CA GLN A 47 22.02 4.95 5.74
C GLN A 47 21.73 6.46 5.70
N LEU A 48 22.73 7.28 5.36
CA LEU A 48 22.56 8.73 5.22
C LEU A 48 21.58 9.06 4.08
N THR A 49 21.75 8.41 2.92
CA THR A 49 20.84 8.60 1.78
C THR A 49 19.42 8.19 2.13
N LYS A 50 19.22 7.08 2.86
CA LYS A 50 17.90 6.61 3.31
C LYS A 50 17.21 7.63 4.22
N ASN A 51 17.94 8.25 5.14
CA ASN A 51 17.39 9.26 6.05
C ASN A 51 16.97 10.54 5.32
N VAL A 52 17.79 11.01 4.37
CA VAL A 52 17.47 12.17 3.54
C VAL A 52 16.26 11.88 2.66
N LEU A 53 16.22 10.72 1.99
CA LEU A 53 15.06 10.33 1.18
C LEU A 53 13.79 10.24 2.02
N SER A 54 13.86 9.67 3.22
CA SER A 54 12.73 9.60 4.15
C SER A 54 12.24 10.99 4.55
N GLY A 55 13.15 11.93 4.82
CA GLY A 55 12.81 13.32 5.12
C GLY A 55 12.10 14.01 3.94
N LEU A 56 12.61 13.82 2.72
CA LEU A 56 12.00 14.37 1.51
C LEU A 56 10.62 13.75 1.21
N GLN A 57 10.46 12.45 1.46
CA GLN A 57 9.16 11.76 1.35
C GLN A 57 8.16 12.26 2.40
N GLN A 58 8.60 12.53 3.63
CA GLN A 58 7.75 13.11 4.68
C GLN A 58 7.34 14.56 4.36
N ALA A 59 8.23 15.33 3.73
CA ALA A 59 7.94 16.69 3.27
C ALA A 59 7.08 16.74 1.99
N GLY A 60 6.73 15.61 1.39
CA GLY A 60 5.96 15.53 0.14
C GLY A 60 6.73 15.94 -1.11
N LEU A 61 8.04 16.15 -1.00
CA LEU A 61 8.93 16.58 -2.10
C LEU A 61 9.45 15.41 -2.94
N PHE A 62 9.28 14.18 -2.46
CA PHE A 62 9.69 12.98 -3.16
C PHE A 62 8.57 11.92 -3.12
N PRO A 63 8.24 11.28 -4.25
CA PRO A 63 7.20 10.26 -4.29
C PRO A 63 7.59 9.08 -3.40
N LYS A 64 6.68 8.68 -2.53
CA LYS A 64 6.85 7.47 -1.74
C LYS A 64 6.65 6.29 -2.67
N VAL A 65 7.70 5.51 -2.91
CA VAL A 65 7.58 4.23 -3.62
C VAL A 65 6.86 3.27 -2.67
N SER A 66 5.53 3.33 -2.66
CA SER A 66 4.73 2.33 -1.99
C SER A 66 4.78 1.08 -2.86
N GLN A 67 5.39 0.01 -2.38
CA GLN A 67 5.24 -1.28 -3.03
C GLN A 67 3.79 -1.75 -2.80
N PRO A 68 2.95 -1.80 -3.86
CA PRO A 68 1.58 -2.29 -3.70
C PRO A 68 1.68 -3.76 -3.30
N ARG A 69 1.04 -4.11 -2.19
CA ARG A 69 0.99 -5.52 -1.75
C ARG A 69 -0.13 -6.28 -2.44
N VAL A 70 -1.23 -5.58 -2.76
CA VAL A 70 -2.40 -6.15 -3.41
C VAL A 70 -3.00 -5.11 -4.36
N VAL A 71 -3.37 -5.55 -5.56
CA VAL A 71 -4.19 -4.78 -6.50
C VAL A 71 -5.47 -5.57 -6.73
N LEU A 72 -6.61 -4.96 -6.43
CA LEU A 72 -7.93 -5.57 -6.61
C LEU A 72 -8.62 -4.93 -7.81
N PHE A 73 -9.19 -5.76 -8.66
CA PHE A 73 -10.09 -5.36 -9.72
C PHE A 73 -11.48 -5.81 -9.29
N LEU A 74 -12.32 -4.84 -8.94
CA LEU A 74 -13.62 -5.09 -8.33
C LEU A 74 -14.72 -4.57 -9.26
N THR A 75 -15.71 -5.40 -9.55
CA THR A 75 -16.97 -4.91 -10.10
C THR A 75 -17.59 -3.89 -9.13
N MET A 76 -18.49 -3.03 -9.62
CA MET A 76 -19.16 -2.06 -8.73
C MET A 76 -19.87 -2.71 -7.55
N LYS A 77 -20.44 -3.91 -7.74
CA LYS A 77 -21.11 -4.67 -6.66
C LYS A 77 -20.12 -5.12 -5.57
N GLU A 78 -18.95 -5.61 -5.96
CA GLU A 78 -17.92 -6.04 -5.01
C GLU A 78 -17.30 -4.84 -4.27
N TYR A 79 -17.09 -3.73 -4.99
CA TYR A 79 -16.62 -2.49 -4.39
C TYR A 79 -17.60 -1.93 -3.36
N GLU A 80 -18.90 -2.02 -3.64
CA GLU A 80 -19.96 -1.68 -2.69
C GLU A 80 -20.00 -2.63 -1.48
N ALA A 81 -19.85 -3.93 -1.71
CA ALA A 81 -19.78 -4.93 -0.63
C ALA A 81 -18.57 -4.70 0.30
N LEU A 82 -17.48 -4.14 -0.22
CA LEU A 82 -16.29 -3.75 0.55
C LEU A 82 -16.48 -2.44 1.36
N GLY A 83 -17.61 -1.75 1.19
CA GLY A 83 -17.90 -0.50 1.89
C GLY A 83 -17.31 0.75 1.22
N ARG A 84 -16.98 0.68 -0.07
CA ARG A 84 -16.46 1.80 -0.89
C ARG A 84 -15.23 2.51 -0.27
N PRO A 85 -14.16 1.77 0.05
CA PRO A 85 -12.95 2.35 0.63
C PRO A 85 -12.39 3.47 -0.26
N GLN A 86 -12.07 4.59 0.36
CA GLN A 86 -11.49 5.77 -0.27
C GLN A 86 -9.97 5.75 -0.17
N ILE A 87 -9.31 6.60 -0.97
CA ILE A 87 -7.87 6.81 -0.85
C ILE A 87 -7.55 7.27 0.58
N ASN A 88 -6.50 6.68 1.15
CA ASN A 88 -6.04 6.79 2.54
C ASN A 88 -6.85 6.03 3.61
N ASP A 89 -7.91 5.31 3.23
CA ASP A 89 -8.58 4.42 4.19
C ASP A 89 -7.67 3.26 4.58
N LEU A 90 -7.76 2.87 5.85
CA LEU A 90 -7.05 1.71 6.37
C LEU A 90 -7.94 0.47 6.26
N ILE A 91 -7.33 -0.61 5.79
CA ILE A 91 -7.97 -1.90 5.63
C ILE A 91 -7.12 -2.94 6.34
N GLU A 92 -7.78 -3.74 7.17
CA GLU A 92 -7.20 -4.93 7.76
C GLU A 92 -7.25 -6.07 6.74
N LEU A 93 -6.08 -6.61 6.42
CA LEU A 93 -5.90 -7.75 5.53
C LEU A 93 -5.51 -8.98 6.37
N SER A 94 -6.34 -10.01 6.33
CA SER A 94 -6.10 -11.27 7.04
C SER A 94 -6.11 -12.43 6.07
N PHE A 95 -5.07 -13.26 6.14
CA PHE A 95 -4.94 -14.48 5.36
C PHE A 95 -5.33 -15.64 6.26
N GLU A 96 -6.40 -16.32 5.90
CA GLU A 96 -6.79 -17.61 6.49
C GLU A 96 -6.52 -18.71 5.46
N SER A 97 -6.46 -19.96 5.91
CA SER A 97 -6.02 -21.11 5.10
C SER A 97 -6.74 -21.28 3.75
N SER A 98 -7.95 -20.74 3.59
CA SER A 98 -8.74 -20.84 2.35
C SER A 98 -9.35 -19.52 1.87
N LYS A 99 -9.07 -18.38 2.52
CA LYS A 99 -9.68 -17.10 2.17
C LYS A 99 -8.85 -15.91 2.61
N ILE A 100 -8.99 -14.83 1.86
CA ILE A 100 -8.47 -13.50 2.21
C ILE A 100 -9.64 -12.69 2.74
N ILE A 101 -9.47 -12.12 3.93
CA ILE A 101 -10.47 -11.26 4.56
C ILE A 101 -9.96 -9.83 4.51
N LEU A 102 -10.82 -8.94 4.00
CA LEU A 102 -10.61 -7.49 3.96
C LEU A 102 -11.65 -6.84 4.88
N LYS A 103 -11.20 -6.07 5.88
CA LYS A 103 -12.08 -5.35 6.79
C LYS A 103 -11.66 -3.89 6.89
N THR A 104 -12.55 -2.97 6.54
CA THR A 104 -12.29 -1.54 6.62
C THR A 104 -12.19 -1.10 8.08
N LEU A 105 -11.08 -0.45 8.45
CA LEU A 105 -10.81 0.03 9.81
C LEU A 105 -11.19 1.52 10.01
N GLY A 106 -11.57 2.22 8.94
CA GLY A 106 -11.94 3.63 8.95
C GLY A 106 -10.84 4.55 8.42
N LYS A 107 -11.04 5.86 8.60
CA LYS A 107 -10.16 6.93 8.11
C LYS A 107 -9.07 7.27 9.12
N VAL A 108 -7.85 7.52 8.64
CA VAL A 108 -6.84 8.26 9.42
C VAL A 108 -7.22 9.74 9.37
N THR A 109 -7.83 10.24 10.43
CA THR A 109 -7.85 11.67 10.71
C THR A 109 -6.44 12.07 11.13
N THR A 110 -5.74 12.79 10.25
CA THR A 110 -4.50 13.49 10.59
C THR A 110 -4.85 14.85 11.16
#